data_AF-A0A1H3MGD5-F1
#
_entry.id   AF-A0A1H3MGD5-F1
#
_cell.length_a   1.000
_cell.length_b   1.000
_cell.length_c   1.000
_cell.angle_alpha   90.00
_cell.angle_beta   90.00
_cell.angle_gamma   90.00
#
_symmetry.space_group_name_H-M   'P 1'
#
loop_
_entity.id
_entity.type
_entity.pdbx_description
1 polymer ?
#
loop_
_entity_poly.entity_id
_entity_poly.type
_entity_poly.pdbx_seq_one_letter_code
_entity_poly.pdbx_strand_id
1 'polypeptide(L)' 'MRIVGDLLATPVTSRNTGSLTLRPGLAARLPHVHLFSRRGDDPFSSASLYACRCGVVRPGM' A
#
# COMPACT_ATOMS: atom_id res chain seq x y z
N MET A 1 -53.54 6.86 16.96
CA MET A 1 -52.66 5.71 17.30
C MET A 1 -51.22 6.11 17.00
N ARG A 2 -50.36 6.10 18.02
CA ARG A 2 -48.95 6.52 17.96
C ARG A 2 -48.10 5.28 17.66
N ILE A 3 -47.19 5.36 16.69
CA ILE A 3 -46.11 4.39 16.52
C ILE A 3 -44.82 5.20 16.41
N VAL A 4 -44.16 5.35 17.55
CA VAL A 4 -42.84 5.95 17.69
C VAL A 4 -41.87 4.82 17.41
N GLY A 5 -41.29 4.81 16.22
CA GLY A 5 -40.27 3.86 15.79
C GLY A 5 -38.90 4.53 15.77
N ASP A 6 -38.39 4.89 16.95
CA ASP A 6 -37.00 5.26 17.17
C ASP A 6 -36.11 4.05 16.85
N LEU A 7 -35.74 3.89 15.58
CA LEU A 7 -34.66 2.99 15.18
C LEU A 7 -33.36 3.76 15.35
N LEU A 8 -32.79 3.55 16.53
CA LEU A 8 -31.48 4.01 16.96
C LEU A 8 -30.48 3.98 15.82
N ALA A 9 -29.98 5.16 15.49
CA ALA A 9 -28.76 5.34 14.76
C ALA A 9 -27.66 4.50 15.41
N THR A 10 -27.25 3.41 14.77
CA THR A 10 -25.96 2.78 15.10
C THR A 10 -24.88 3.68 14.52
N PRO A 11 -24.06 4.37 15.33
CA PRO A 11 -22.82 4.89 14.79
C PRO A 11 -21.96 3.67 14.46
N VAL A 12 -21.89 3.30 13.18
CA VAL A 12 -20.72 2.60 12.67
C VAL A 12 -19.57 3.56 12.91
N THR A 13 -18.94 3.39 14.07
CA THR A 13 -17.62 3.93 14.37
C THR A 13 -16.70 3.16 13.44
N SER A 14 -16.60 3.65 12.20
CA SER A 14 -15.56 3.26 11.28
C SER A 14 -14.26 3.68 11.96
N ARG A 15 -13.68 2.75 12.72
CA ARG A 15 -12.28 2.77 13.08
C ARG A 15 -11.54 2.65 11.76
N ASN A 16 -11.35 3.79 11.11
CA ASN A 16 -10.27 3.97 10.16
C ASN A 16 -8.99 3.86 11.00
N THR A 17 -8.64 2.62 11.35
CA THR A 17 -7.29 2.26 11.73
C THR A 17 -6.48 2.76 10.56
N GLY A 18 -5.85 3.92 10.74
CA GLY A 18 -4.93 4.49 9.79
C GLY A 18 -3.85 3.45 9.57
N SER A 19 -4.09 2.57 8.60
CA SER A 19 -3.06 1.83 7.93
C SER A 19 -2.26 2.94 7.28
N LEU A 20 -1.26 3.42 8.02
CA LEU A 20 -0.09 4.04 7.46
C LEU A 20 0.55 2.95 6.60
N THR A 21 -0.10 2.64 5.48
CA THR A 21 0.53 2.09 4.31
C THR A 21 1.54 3.16 3.98
N LEU A 22 2.73 3.05 4.58
CA LEU A 22 3.89 3.82 4.17
C LEU A 22 4.00 3.51 2.70
N ARG A 23 3.42 4.39 1.87
CA ARG A 23 3.51 4.29 0.43
C ARG A 23 5.00 4.18 0.19
N PRO A 24 5.50 3.07 -0.39
CA PRO A 24 6.94 2.80 -0.46
C PRO A 24 7.75 3.85 -1.26
N GLY A 25 7.14 4.96 -1.68
CA GLY A 25 7.76 6.03 -2.48
C GLY A 25 7.83 7.39 -1.81
N LEU A 26 7.52 7.54 -0.51
CA LEU A 26 7.62 8.83 0.20
C LEU A 26 8.72 8.87 1.27
N ALA A 27 9.73 8.01 1.18
CA ALA A 27 10.98 8.24 1.89
C ALA A 27 11.66 9.46 1.25
N ALA A 28 12.00 10.47 2.05
CA ALA A 28 12.66 11.69 1.62
C ALA A 28 13.86 11.35 0.70
N ARG A 29 13.86 11.92 -0.51
CA ARG A 29 14.78 11.58 -1.61
C ARG A 29 16.17 12.19 -1.38
N LEU A 30 16.89 11.71 -0.38
CA LEU A 30 18.34 11.91 -0.32
C LEU A 30 18.96 11.26 -1.56
N PRO A 31 19.95 11.89 -2.21
CA PRO A 31 20.70 11.26 -3.27
C PRO A 31 21.34 9.98 -2.72
N HIS A 32 21.03 8.85 -3.34
CA HIS A 32 21.51 7.54 -2.91
C HIS A 32 21.79 6.65 -4.12
N VAL A 33 22.58 5.61 -3.89
CA VAL A 33 22.87 4.59 -4.90
C VAL A 33 21.73 3.57 -4.93
N HIS A 34 21.21 3.30 -6.12
CA HIS A 34 20.20 2.26 -6.30
C HIS A 34 20.84 0.87 -6.21
N LEU A 35 20.81 0.30 -5.00
CA LEU A 35 21.10 -1.11 -4.80
C LEU A 35 19.83 -1.92 -5.02
N PHE A 36 19.78 -2.62 -6.14
CA PHE A 36 18.66 -3.48 -6.51
C PHE A 36 18.84 -4.89 -5.95
N SER A 37 17.77 -5.48 -5.43
CA SER A 37 17.74 -6.88 -4.98
C SER A 37 16.55 -7.60 -5.62
N ARG A 38 16.73 -8.89 -5.95
CA ARG A 38 15.67 -9.73 -6.54
C ARG A 38 14.52 -9.86 -5.55
N ARG A 39 13.30 -9.61 -6.01
CA ARG A 39 12.06 -9.69 -5.22
C ARG A 39 11.13 -10.81 -5.66
N GLY A 40 11.33 -11.36 -6.85
CA GLY A 40 10.52 -12.43 -7.40
C GLY A 40 10.55 -12.37 -8.91
N ASP A 41 9.51 -12.89 -9.53
CA ASP A 41 9.31 -12.86 -10.97
C ASP A 41 8.03 -12.10 -11.28
N ASP A 42 8.02 -11.41 -12.42
CA ASP A 42 6.87 -10.70 -12.93
C ASP A 42 5.80 -11.71 -13.37
N PRO A 43 4.56 -11.58 -12.86
CA PRO A 43 3.51 -12.58 -13.10
C PRO A 43 3.06 -12.66 -14.57
N PHE A 44 3.44 -11.71 -15.42
CA PHE A 44 2.99 -11.64 -16.81
C PHE A 44 4.10 -11.91 -17.84
N SER A 45 5.36 -11.66 -17.50
CA SER A 45 6.47 -11.65 -18.47
C SER A 45 7.61 -12.60 -18.14
N SER A 46 7.52 -13.44 -17.10
CA SER A 46 8.60 -14.33 -16.63
C SER A 46 9.94 -13.63 -16.31
N ALA A 47 9.96 -12.29 -16.39
CA ALA A 47 11.11 -11.47 -16.07
C ALA A 47 11.32 -11.43 -14.56
N SER A 48 12.55 -11.56 -14.08
CA SER A 48 12.82 -11.38 -12.65
C SER A 48 12.61 -9.92 -12.24
N LEU A 49 11.86 -9.66 -11.16
CA LEU A 49 11.65 -8.33 -10.62
C LEU A 49 12.74 -7.96 -9.62
N TYR A 50 13.28 -6.75 -9.79
CA TYR A 50 14.28 -6.19 -8.91
C TYR A 50 13.75 -4.91 -8.26
N ALA A 51 13.92 -4.78 -6.94
CA ALA A 51 13.49 -3.59 -6.20
C ALA A 51 14.65 -2.95 -5.44
N CYS A 52 14.66 -1.62 -5.46
CA CYS A 52 15.48 -0.77 -4.60
C CYS A 52 14.76 -0.55 -3.26
N ARG A 53 15.52 -0.36 -2.18
CA ARG A 53 14.96 0.04 -0.86
C ARG A 53 14.20 1.37 -0.90
N CYS A 54 14.46 2.18 -1.92
CA CYS A 54 13.81 3.44 -2.22
C CYS A 54 12.43 3.32 -2.91
N GLY A 55 11.98 2.11 -3.21
CA GLY A 55 10.68 1.86 -3.85
C GLY A 55 10.69 1.81 -5.37
N VAL A 56 11.83 2.09 -6.02
CA VAL A 56 11.96 1.89 -7.47
C VAL A 56 11.99 0.38 -7.77
N VAL A 57 11.11 -0.07 -8.67
CA VAL A 57 11.03 -1.46 -9.16
C VAL A 57 11.38 -1.47 -10.64
N ARG A 58 12.18 -2.44 -11.08
CA ARG A 58 12.57 -2.64 -12.47
C ARG A 58 12.50 -4.13 -12.86
N PRO A 59 12.00 -4.46 -14.06
CA PRO A 59 12.16 -5.80 -14.60
C PRO A 59 13.62 -6.06 -14.96
N GLY A 60 14.09 -7.27 -14.67
CA GLY A 60 15.32 -7.84 -15.18
C GLY A 60 15.10 -8.26 -16.63
N MET A 61 16.11 -8.01 -17.45
CA MET A 61 16.19 -8.45 -18.83
C MET A 61 16.54 -9.94 -18.90
#